data_AF-A0A7U3VP40-F1
#
_entry.id   AF-A0A7U3VP40-F1
#
_cell.length_a   1.000
_cell.length_b   1.000
_cell.length_c   1.000
_cell.angle_alpha   90.00
_cell.angle_beta   90.00
_cell.angle_gamma   90.00
#
_symmetry.space_group_name_H-M   'P 1'
#
loop_
_entity.id
_entity.type
_entity.pdbx_description
1 polymer ?
#
loop_
_entity_poly.entity_id
_entity_poly.type
_entity_poly.pdbx_seq_one_letter_code
_entity_poly.pdbx_strand_id
1 'polypeptide(L)' 'MTGQSLPRGAYTATPCRACRTPKPARWYLCGGCWAALPAPARRALNRRDGHALARLRELHAHIDSEQPLNELEITL' A
#
# COMPACT_ATOMS: atom_id res chain seq x y z
N MET A 1 2.10 -10.25 -27.22
CA MET A 1 1.52 -9.00 -26.68
C MET A 1 0.41 -9.40 -25.72
N THR A 2 0.73 -9.54 -24.43
CA THR A 2 -0.18 -10.15 -23.44
C THR A 2 -1.34 -9.19 -23.15
N GLY A 3 -2.51 -9.53 -23.67
CA GLY A 3 -3.77 -8.85 -23.34
C GLY A 3 -4.09 -9.06 -21.86
N GLN A 4 -4.16 -7.96 -21.11
CA GLN A 4 -4.68 -7.97 -19.75
C GLN A 4 -6.10 -7.38 -19.79
N SER A 5 -7.09 -8.27 -19.89
CA SER A 5 -8.49 -7.97 -19.61
C SER A 5 -8.61 -7.55 -18.15
N LEU A 6 -8.69 -6.25 -17.88
CA LEU A 6 -8.89 -5.72 -16.53
C LEU A 6 -10.39 -5.68 -16.19
N PRO A 7 -10.83 -6.26 -15.06
CA PRO A 7 -12.23 -6.25 -14.66
C PRO A 7 -12.71 -4.82 -14.33
N ARG A 8 -14.01 -4.59 -14.54
CA ARG A 8 -14.72 -3.33 -14.29
C ARG A 8 -14.81 -3.02 -12.79
N GLY A 9 -13.73 -2.52 -12.22
CA GLY A 9 -13.67 -1.76 -10.98
C GLY A 9 -12.77 -0.56 -11.22
N ALA A 10 -13.11 0.62 -10.70
CA ALA A 10 -12.31 1.82 -10.92
C ALA A 10 -10.94 1.72 -10.21
N TYR A 11 -9.98 1.05 -10.84
CA TYR A 11 -8.58 1.04 -10.42
C TYR A 11 -7.97 2.40 -10.72
N THR A 12 -7.08 2.91 -9.85
CA THR A 12 -6.33 4.13 -10.17
C THR A 12 -5.33 3.85 -11.28
N ALA A 13 -5.08 4.85 -12.13
CA ALA A 13 -3.95 4.84 -13.07
C ALA A 13 -2.60 4.64 -12.36
N THR A 14 -2.51 5.00 -11.07
CA THR A 14 -1.32 4.74 -10.25
C THR A 14 -1.31 3.28 -9.76
N PRO A 15 -0.35 2.45 -10.20
CA PRO A 15 -0.20 1.09 -9.70
C PRO A 15 0.24 1.09 -8.23
N CYS A 16 0.15 -0.07 -7.59
CA CYS A 16 0.72 -0.32 -6.27
C CYS A 16 2.22 0.01 -6.27
N ARG A 17 2.69 0.79 -5.30
CA ARG A 17 4.12 1.14 -5.21
C ARG A 17 5.01 -0.08 -4.91
N ALA A 18 4.51 -1.04 -4.12
CA ALA A 18 5.30 -2.19 -3.68
C ALA A 18 5.42 -3.31 -4.74
N CYS A 19 4.36 -3.61 -5.49
CA CYS A 19 4.35 -4.75 -6.42
C CYS A 19 3.87 -4.40 -7.84
N ARG A 20 3.64 -3.10 -8.12
CA ARG A 20 3.22 -2.58 -9.44
C ARG A 20 1.89 -3.10 -9.98
N THR A 21 1.15 -3.92 -9.21
CA THR A 21 -0.19 -4.39 -9.58
C THR A 21 -1.22 -3.26 -9.56
N PRO A 22 -2.29 -3.33 -10.37
CA PRO A 22 -3.41 -2.40 -10.30
C PRO A 22 -4.01 -2.37 -8.88
N LYS A 23 -4.25 -1.18 -8.35
CA LYS A 23 -4.88 -0.99 -7.04
C LYS A 23 -6.19 -0.21 -7.15
N PRO A 24 -7.19 -0.49 -6.28
CA PRO A 24 -8.44 0.26 -6.29
C PRO A 24 -8.19 1.76 -6.06
N ALA A 25 -9.08 2.59 -6.62
CA ALA A 25 -9.03 4.01 -6.32
C ALA A 25 -9.16 4.27 -4.82
N ARG A 26 -8.41 5.26 -4.32
CA ARG A 26 -8.33 5.67 -2.90
C ARG A 26 -7.59 4.72 -1.96
N TRP A 27 -7.02 3.63 -2.46
CA TRP A 27 -6.18 2.73 -1.64
C TRP A 27 -4.70 3.12 -1.74
N TYR A 28 -3.96 2.97 -0.65
CA TYR A 28 -2.51 3.19 -0.61
C TYR A 28 -1.75 2.05 -1.31
N LEU A 29 -2.20 0.81 -1.11
CA LEU A 29 -1.63 -0.43 -1.67
C LEU A 29 -2.72 -1.27 -2.35
N CYS A 30 -2.32 -2.24 -3.17
CA CYS A 30 -3.25 -3.28 -3.62
C CYS A 30 -3.65 -4.19 -2.44
N GLY A 31 -4.74 -4.94 -2.59
CA GLY A 31 -5.23 -5.83 -1.53
C GLY A 31 -4.19 -6.86 -1.05
N GLY A 32 -3.34 -7.38 -1.95
CA GLY A 32 -2.28 -8.33 -1.61
C GLY A 32 -1.18 -7.71 -0.74
N CYS A 33 -0.63 -6.57 -1.16
CA CYS A 33 0.37 -5.85 -0.36
C CYS A 33 -0.21 -5.31 0.94
N TRP A 34 -1.49 -4.92 0.96
CA TRP A 34 -2.17 -4.55 2.18
C TRP A 34 -2.29 -5.74 3.15
N ALA A 35 -2.57 -6.95 2.66
CA ALA A 35 -2.63 -8.16 3.49
C ALA A 35 -1.26 -8.62 4.00
N ALA A 36 -0.18 -8.33 3.25
CA ALA A 36 1.19 -8.63 3.65
C ALA A 36 1.70 -7.75 4.81
N LEU A 37 1.07 -6.60 5.05
CA LEU A 37 1.41 -5.74 6.19
C LEU A 37 1.03 -6.41 7.52
N PRO A 38 1.88 -6.32 8.54
CA PRO A 38 1.54 -6.81 9.86
C PRO A 38 0.32 -6.08 10.42
N ALA A 39 -0.48 -6.78 11.23
CA ALA A 39 -1.68 -6.24 11.86
C ALA A 39 -1.47 -4.89 12.59
N PRO A 40 -0.38 -4.67 13.37
CA PRO A 40 -0.10 -3.36 13.96
C PRO A 40 0.07 -2.24 12.92
N ALA A 41 0.84 -2.49 11.84
CA ALA A 41 1.04 -1.52 10.77
C ALA A 41 -0.26 -1.16 10.05
N ARG A 42 -1.11 -2.17 9.76
CA ARG A 42 -2.45 -1.93 9.18
C ARG A 42 -3.33 -1.08 10.11
N ARG A 43 -3.26 -1.31 11.42
CA ARG A 43 -4.00 -0.49 12.40
C ARG A 43 -3.48 0.93 12.43
N ALA A 44 -2.17 1.13 12.45
CA ALA A 44 -1.55 2.46 12.43
C ALA A 44 -1.92 3.25 11.17
N LEU A 45 -1.85 2.63 9.98
CA LEU A 45 -2.24 3.24 8.71
C LEU A 45 -3.74 3.56 8.58
N ASN A 46 -4.59 2.85 9.32
CA ASN A 46 -6.03 3.15 9.36
C ASN A 46 -6.38 4.30 10.33
N ARG A 47 -5.49 4.67 11.26
CA ARG A 47 -5.77 5.79 12.16
C ARG A 47 -5.74 7.10 11.37
N ARG A 48 -6.80 7.89 11.54
CA ARG A 48 -6.99 9.21 10.91
C ARG A 48 -6.71 10.31 11.92
N ASP A 49 -5.45 10.46 12.27
CA ASP A 49 -4.93 11.51 13.14
C ASP A 49 -3.89 12.36 12.41
N GLY A 50 -3.36 13.38 13.08
CA GLY A 50 -2.36 14.29 12.49
C GLY A 50 -1.11 13.59 11.94
N HIS A 51 -0.82 12.35 12.35
CA HIS A 51 0.32 11.56 11.89
C HIS A 51 0.01 10.66 10.68
N ALA A 52 -1.22 10.63 10.16
CA ALA A 52 -1.58 9.76 9.04
C ALA A 52 -0.70 9.96 7.80
N LEU A 53 -0.34 11.22 7.49
CA LEU A 53 0.59 11.53 6.40
C LEU A 53 2.03 11.09 6.70
N ALA A 54 2.46 11.16 7.96
CA ALA A 54 3.79 10.70 8.36
C ALA A 54 3.93 9.19 8.17
N ARG A 55 2.95 8.41 8.66
CA ARG A 55 2.90 6.96 8.45
C ARG A 55 2.88 6.55 6.99
N LEU A 56 2.18 7.32 6.15
CA LEU A 56 2.15 7.07 4.71
C LEU A 56 3.52 7.34 4.07
N ARG A 57 4.24 8.37 4.52
CA ARG A 57 5.61 8.64 4.07
C ARG A 57 6.57 7.54 4.51
N GLU A 58 6.46 7.06 5.75
CA GLU A 58 7.26 5.93 6.25
C GLU A 58 7.00 4.68 5.39
N LEU A 59 5.74 4.33 5.14
CA LEU A 59 5.38 3.24 4.24
C LEU A 59 6.03 3.39 2.86
N HIS A 60 5.97 4.59 2.27
CA HIS A 60 6.61 4.83 0.97
C HIS A 60 8.13 4.73 1.04
N ALA A 61 8.77 5.22 2.09
CA ALA A 61 10.22 5.14 2.27
C ALA A 61 10.70 3.70 2.42
N HIS A 62 9.98 2.86 3.15
CA HIS A 62 10.31 1.44 3.27
C HIS A 62 10.15 0.69 1.95
N ILE A 63 9.10 0.99 1.19
CA ILE A 63 8.91 0.43 -0.16
C ILE A 63 10.05 0.85 -1.09
N ASP A 64 10.47 2.12 -1.02
CA ASP A 64 11.58 2.65 -1.82
C ASP A 64 12.93 2.05 -1.41
N SER A 65 13.08 1.73 -0.12
CA SER A 65 14.26 1.04 0.43
C SER A 65 14.27 -0.48 0.18
N GLU A 66 13.34 -0.99 -0.65
CA GLU A 66 13.18 -2.41 -0.98
C GLU A 66 13.04 -3.34 0.25
N GLN A 67 12.64 -2.79 1.40
CA GLN A 67 12.44 -3.57 2.61
C GLN A 67 11.15 -4.38 2.52
N PRO A 68 11.16 -5.63 3.02
CA PRO A 68 10.01 -6.49 2.89
C PRO A 68 8.89 -6.04 3.83
N LEU A 69 7.66 -5.98 3.29
CA LEU A 69 6.49 -5.38 3.95
C LEU A 69 6.08 -6.08 5.26
N ASN A 70 6.53 -7.31 5.48
CA ASN A 70 6.26 -8.11 6.68
C ASN A 70 7.08 -7.65 7.90
N GLU A 71 8.19 -6.93 7.69
CA GLU A 71 9.05 -6.39 8.75
C GLU A 71 8.71 -4.93 9.09
N LEU A 72 7.65 -4.38 8.47
CA LEU A 72 7.21 -3.01 8.68
C LEU A 72 6.57 -2.80 10.06
N GLU A 73 7.27 -2.12 10.96
CA GLU A 73 6.70 -1.54 12.15
C GLU A 73 6.34 -0.07 11.91
N ILE A 74 5.04 0.26 11.93
CA ILE A 74 4.55 1.64 11.87
C ILE A 74 4.06 1.98 13.28
N THR A 75 4.85 2.78 14.00
CA THR A 75 4.69 3.02 15.45
C THR A 75 4.18 4.41 15.81
N LEU A 76 4.34 5.38 14.92
CA LEU A 76 3.88 6.76 15.12
C LEU A 76 2.37 6.89 15.05
#